data_AF-A0A821XL41-F1
#
_entry.id   AF-A0A821XL41-F1
#
_cell.length_a   1.000
_cell.length_b   1.000
_cell.length_c   1.000
_cell.angle_alpha   90.00
_cell.angle_beta   90.00
_cell.angle_gamma   90.00
#
_symmetry.space_group_name_H-M   'P 1'
#
loop_
_entity.id
_entity.type
_entity.pdbx_description
1 polymer ?
#
loop_
_entity_poly.entity_id
_entity_poly.type
_entity_poly.pdbx_seq_one_letter_code
_entity_poly.pdbx_strand_id
1 'polypeptide(L)'
;GLPIPNNMPTTEQELLLLLGVNELFTKRTICLLCYNEFSYDSKFCPRRCSTDRSSIAYIYDSNVELIIKKIMARQSSNFNEHKKNIYNNTDHEKTKDIPFGTLYQYVLKQNGYQDLISLLLHVDGIGVTSSTKLKMWMLSGSIVELPAKLRSRQCNMVIISIWIAYIEPPAKLWLNYS
;
A
#
# COMPACT_ATOMS: atom_id res chain seq x y z
N GLY A 1 -14.39 -30.42 10.95
CA GLY A 1 -15.28 -29.24 10.86
C GLY A 1 -15.57 -28.99 9.40
N LEU A 2 -16.83 -28.69 9.05
CA LEU A 2 -17.17 -28.26 7.69
C LEU A 2 -16.44 -26.93 7.38
N PRO A 3 -16.03 -26.68 6.13
CA PRO A 3 -15.40 -25.42 5.76
C PRO A 3 -16.36 -24.26 6.04
N ILE A 4 -15.84 -23.22 6.69
CA ILE A 4 -16.59 -21.98 6.93
C ILE A 4 -16.96 -21.40 5.55
N PRO A 5 -18.23 -21.01 5.32
CA PRO A 5 -18.63 -20.40 4.06
C PRO A 5 -17.77 -19.17 3.76
N ASN A 6 -17.31 -19.08 2.52
CA ASN A 6 -16.44 -18.01 2.06
C ASN A 6 -17.27 -16.71 1.96
N ASN A 7 -17.30 -15.91 3.03
CA ASN A 7 -17.95 -14.60 3.06
C ASN A 7 -17.13 -13.52 2.36
N MET A 8 -16.46 -13.88 1.27
CA MET A 8 -15.68 -12.93 0.49
C MET A 8 -16.63 -11.97 -0.22
N PRO A 9 -16.25 -10.69 -0.33
CA PRO A 9 -17.04 -9.70 -1.02
C PRO A 9 -17.30 -10.13 -2.46
N THR A 10 -18.55 -9.99 -2.87
CA THR A 10 -19.02 -10.40 -4.21
C THR A 10 -19.03 -9.22 -5.19
N THR A 11 -18.94 -7.99 -4.66
CA THR A 11 -18.89 -6.76 -5.45
C THR A 11 -17.66 -5.92 -5.08
N GLU A 12 -17.25 -5.03 -5.99
CA GLU A 12 -16.20 -4.04 -5.73
C GLU A 12 -16.57 -3.18 -4.51
N GLN A 13 -17.82 -2.73 -4.42
CA GLN A 13 -18.29 -1.89 -3.31
C GLN A 13 -18.20 -2.59 -1.95
N GLU A 14 -18.58 -3.86 -1.87
CA GLU A 14 -18.44 -4.66 -0.63
C GLU A 14 -16.98 -4.81 -0.23
N LEU A 15 -16.08 -5.03 -1.19
CA LEU A 15 -14.64 -5.11 -0.94
C LEU A 15 -14.11 -3.77 -0.41
N LEU A 16 -14.47 -2.65 -1.03
CA LEU A 16 -14.02 -1.32 -0.61
C LEU A 16 -14.56 -0.93 0.78
N LEU A 17 -15.80 -1.31 1.10
CA LEU A 17 -16.38 -1.12 2.43
C LEU A 17 -15.64 -1.94 3.49
N LEU A 18 -15.37 -3.22 3.22
CA LEU A 18 -14.61 -4.09 4.12
C LEU A 18 -13.18 -3.59 4.35
N LEU A 19 -12.59 -2.93 3.35
CA LEU A 19 -11.26 -2.31 3.43
C LEU A 19 -11.27 -0.93 4.13
N GLY A 20 -12.43 -0.37 4.48
CA GLY A 20 -12.53 0.96 5.11
C GLY A 20 -12.05 2.09 4.19
N VAL A 21 -12.19 1.92 2.87
CA VAL A 21 -11.56 2.79 1.86
C VAL A 21 -11.98 4.26 2.01
N ASN A 22 -13.23 4.51 2.39
CA ASN A 22 -13.80 5.87 2.41
C ASN A 22 -13.15 6.82 3.43
N GLU A 23 -12.51 6.32 4.49
CA GLU A 23 -11.85 7.18 5.50
C GLU A 23 -10.35 7.35 5.26
N LEU A 24 -9.72 6.37 4.60
CA LEU A 24 -8.26 6.27 4.52
C LEU A 24 -7.72 6.50 3.11
N PHE A 25 -8.57 6.53 2.09
CA PHE A 25 -8.15 6.58 0.70
C PHE A 25 -8.84 7.69 -0.09
N THR A 26 -8.07 8.31 -0.97
CA THR A 26 -8.56 9.18 -2.04
C THR A 26 -8.69 8.34 -3.30
N LYS A 27 -9.84 8.45 -3.97
CA LYS A 27 -10.12 7.72 -5.20
C LYS A 27 -9.81 8.58 -6.42
N ARG A 28 -9.10 8.01 -7.40
CA ARG A 28 -8.88 8.56 -8.73
C ARG A 28 -9.42 7.61 -9.80
N THR A 29 -9.88 8.18 -10.92
CA THR A 29 -10.38 7.40 -12.07
C THR A 29 -9.68 7.86 -13.34
N ILE A 30 -9.09 6.94 -14.10
CA ILE A 30 -8.23 7.26 -15.25
C ILE A 30 -8.69 6.49 -16.50
N CYS A 31 -8.74 7.17 -17.66
CA CYS A 31 -8.90 6.48 -18.97
C CYS A 31 -7.56 5.89 -19.38
N LEU A 32 -7.50 4.58 -19.61
CA LEU A 32 -6.29 3.86 -20.00
C LEU A 32 -5.84 4.14 -21.44
N LEU A 33 -6.68 4.78 -22.25
CA LEU A 33 -6.35 5.14 -23.64
C LEU A 33 -5.77 6.55 -23.77
N CYS A 34 -6.22 7.50 -22.95
CA CYS A 34 -5.79 8.90 -23.04
C CYS A 34 -5.14 9.43 -21.76
N TYR A 35 -5.04 8.60 -20.72
CA TYR A 35 -4.48 8.90 -19.40
C TYR A 35 -5.07 10.12 -18.71
N ASN A 36 -6.25 10.55 -19.14
CA ASN A 36 -6.96 11.65 -18.52
C ASN A 36 -7.63 11.15 -17.24
N GLU A 37 -7.36 11.85 -16.14
CA GLU A 37 -8.07 11.66 -14.87
C GLU A 37 -9.43 12.38 -14.90
N PHE A 38 -10.45 11.78 -14.32
CA PHE A 38 -11.80 12.35 -14.30
C PHE A 38 -12.60 11.91 -13.07
N SER A 39 -13.72 12.60 -12.81
CA SER A 39 -14.60 12.29 -11.67
C SER A 39 -15.20 10.89 -11.79
N TYR A 40 -15.23 10.16 -10.67
CA TYR A 40 -15.82 8.84 -10.57
C TYR A 40 -17.29 8.78 -11.03
N ASP A 41 -18.06 9.84 -10.81
CA ASP A 41 -19.47 9.90 -11.21
C ASP A 41 -19.64 9.85 -12.74
N SER A 42 -18.57 10.16 -13.47
CA SER A 42 -18.55 10.01 -14.91
C SER A 42 -18.38 8.54 -15.27
N LYS A 43 -19.46 7.90 -15.72
CA LYS A 43 -19.45 6.51 -16.20
C LYS A 43 -18.47 6.27 -17.36
N PHE A 44 -18.05 7.34 -18.03
CA PHE A 44 -17.21 7.32 -19.22
C PHE A 44 -16.20 8.44 -19.20
N CYS A 45 -15.10 8.27 -19.94
CA CYS A 45 -14.11 9.32 -20.08
C CYS A 45 -14.71 10.56 -20.78
N PRO A 46 -14.52 11.78 -20.24
CA PRO A 46 -15.03 13.02 -20.84
C PRO A 46 -14.52 13.27 -22.27
N ARG A 47 -13.31 12.78 -22.60
CA ARG A 47 -12.72 12.89 -23.95
C ARG A 47 -13.32 11.90 -24.95
N ARG A 48 -14.27 11.04 -24.52
CA ARG A 48 -14.90 9.99 -25.32
C ARG A 48 -13.89 9.04 -25.98
N CYS A 49 -12.73 8.83 -25.33
CA CYS A 49 -11.70 7.86 -25.76
C CYS A 49 -12.27 6.44 -25.86
N SER A 50 -13.22 6.09 -25.00
CA SER A 50 -13.87 4.79 -24.95
C SER A 50 -15.17 4.86 -24.14
N THR A 51 -16.15 4.05 -24.53
CA THR A 51 -17.34 3.75 -23.73
C THR A 51 -17.20 2.42 -22.97
N ASP A 52 -16.10 1.71 -23.16
CA ASP A 52 -15.84 0.43 -22.51
C ASP A 52 -15.19 0.64 -21.13
N ARG A 53 -15.78 0.02 -20.11
CA ARG A 53 -15.25 -0.01 -18.74
C ARG A 53 -13.89 -0.68 -18.66
N SER A 54 -13.54 -1.56 -19.61
CA SER A 54 -12.21 -2.18 -19.66
C SER A 54 -11.08 -1.17 -19.86
N SER A 55 -11.41 0.01 -20.39
CA SER A 55 -10.50 1.12 -20.63
C SER A 55 -10.41 2.10 -19.44
N ILE A 56 -10.96 1.74 -18.28
CA ILE A 56 -10.96 2.58 -17.08
C ILE A 56 -10.17 1.86 -15.97
N ALA A 57 -9.33 2.60 -15.27
CA ALA A 57 -8.71 2.17 -14.03
C ALA A 57 -9.19 3.01 -12.85
N TYR A 58 -9.44 2.34 -11.72
CA TYR A 58 -9.70 2.98 -10.45
C TYR A 58 -8.46 2.85 -9.56
N ILE A 59 -8.02 3.97 -9.02
CA ILE A 59 -6.87 4.04 -8.12
C ILE A 59 -7.36 4.53 -6.77
N TYR A 60 -6.96 3.87 -5.71
CA TYR A 60 -7.26 4.23 -4.34
C TYR A 60 -5.94 4.48 -3.63
N ASP A 61 -5.61 5.76 -3.44
CA ASP A 61 -4.38 6.20 -2.81
C ASP A 61 -4.62 6.49 -1.34
N SER A 62 -3.86 5.86 -0.47
CA SER A 62 -4.03 6.02 0.97
C SER A 62 -3.42 7.32 1.49
N ASN A 63 -3.93 7.80 2.64
CA ASN A 63 -3.19 8.75 3.45
C ASN A 63 -2.08 8.03 4.23
N VAL A 64 -0.96 7.77 3.53
CA VAL A 64 0.21 7.03 4.06
C VAL A 64 0.71 7.64 5.37
N GLU A 65 0.77 8.97 5.46
CA GLU A 65 1.23 9.69 6.66
C GLU A 65 0.34 9.36 7.87
N LEU A 66 -0.99 9.44 7.71
CA LEU A 66 -1.94 9.11 8.77
C LEU A 66 -1.85 7.64 9.19
N ILE A 67 -1.70 6.72 8.22
CA ILE A 67 -1.56 5.28 8.50
C ILE A 67 -0.29 5.03 9.32
N ILE A 68 0.86 5.58 8.89
CA ILE A 68 2.12 5.44 9.60
C ILE A 68 2.00 6.02 11.02
N LYS A 69 1.43 7.22 11.19
CA LYS A 69 1.19 7.82 12.51
C LYS A 69 0.37 6.91 13.42
N LYS A 70 -0.71 6.30 12.91
CA LYS A 70 -1.55 5.37 13.67
C LYS A 70 -0.78 4.10 14.07
N ILE A 71 0.02 3.54 13.18
CA ILE A 71 0.85 2.35 13.48
C ILE A 71 1.90 2.69 14.53
N MET A 72 2.61 3.81 14.37
CA MET A 72 3.64 4.27 15.32
C MET A 72 3.07 4.56 16.70
N ALA A 73 1.90 5.21 16.79
CA ALA A 73 1.25 5.46 18.06
C ALA A 73 0.91 4.15 18.79
N ARG A 74 0.39 3.16 18.07
CA ARG A 74 0.04 1.84 18.62
C ARG A 74 1.28 1.01 19.00
N GLN A 75 2.38 1.15 18.28
CA GLN A 75 3.62 0.38 18.46
C GLN A 75 4.74 1.19 19.10
N SER A 76 4.43 2.29 19.78
CA SER A 76 5.41 3.31 20.19
C SER A 76 6.55 2.76 21.05
N SER A 77 6.27 1.86 21.99
CA SER A 77 7.29 1.21 22.83
C SER A 77 8.26 0.36 22.00
N ASN A 78 7.71 -0.58 21.21
CA ASN A 78 8.49 -1.47 20.34
C ASN A 78 9.30 -0.69 19.30
N PHE A 79 8.68 0.35 18.73
CA PHE A 79 9.32 1.23 17.75
C PHE A 79 10.50 1.96 18.39
N ASN A 80 10.30 2.66 19.51
CA ASN A 80 11.35 3.44 20.15
C ASN A 80 12.52 2.58 20.63
N GLU A 81 12.25 1.39 21.17
CA GLU A 81 13.28 0.45 21.59
C GLU A 81 14.08 -0.08 20.41
N HIS A 82 13.40 -0.59 19.36
CA HIS A 82 14.08 -1.14 18.20
C HIS A 82 14.90 -0.07 17.47
N LYS A 83 14.35 1.12 17.34
CA LYS A 83 15.04 2.27 16.73
C LYS A 83 16.31 2.59 17.53
N LYS A 84 16.30 2.61 18.87
CA LYS A 84 17.53 2.80 19.67
C LYS A 84 18.58 1.72 19.37
N ASN A 85 18.16 0.47 19.22
CA ASN A 85 19.06 -0.62 18.85
C ASN A 85 19.65 -0.44 17.46
N ILE A 86 18.86 -0.01 16.48
CA ILE A 86 19.33 0.34 15.14
C ILE A 86 20.40 1.43 15.22
N TYR A 87 20.17 2.50 15.97
CA TYR A 87 21.12 3.61 16.10
C TYR A 87 22.45 3.18 16.72
N ASN A 88 22.38 2.38 17.79
CA ASN A 88 23.56 1.84 18.45
C ASN A 88 24.22 0.72 17.64
N ASN A 89 23.60 0.31 16.54
CA ASN A 89 23.98 -0.86 15.74
C ASN A 89 24.10 -2.14 16.58
N THR A 90 23.20 -2.31 17.56
CA THR A 90 23.16 -3.43 18.49
C THR A 90 22.09 -4.44 18.09
N ASP A 91 22.46 -5.37 17.20
CA ASP A 91 21.60 -6.49 16.79
C ASP A 91 21.67 -7.64 17.80
N HIS A 92 21.02 -7.46 18.96
CA HIS A 92 21.00 -8.46 20.03
C HIS A 92 20.45 -9.81 19.58
N GLU A 93 19.48 -9.80 18.66
CA GLU A 93 18.86 -11.01 18.12
C GLU A 93 19.71 -11.65 16.99
N LYS A 94 20.81 -11.01 16.57
CA LYS A 94 21.69 -11.44 15.45
C LYS A 94 20.90 -11.71 14.16
N THR A 95 19.85 -10.94 13.95
CA THR A 95 18.94 -11.05 12.80
C THR A 95 19.62 -10.76 11.47
N LYS A 96 20.66 -9.91 11.48
CA LYS A 96 21.24 -9.28 10.28
C LYS A 96 20.16 -8.63 9.41
N ASP A 97 19.14 -8.06 10.05
CA ASP A 97 18.03 -7.39 9.36
C ASP A 97 18.53 -6.12 8.64
N ILE A 98 17.71 -5.62 7.71
CA ILE A 98 17.97 -4.45 6.85
C ILE A 98 18.58 -3.26 7.62
N PRO A 99 18.03 -2.81 8.76
CA PRO A 99 18.50 -1.58 9.38
C PRO A 99 19.90 -1.71 10.01
N PHE A 100 20.40 -2.92 10.22
CA PHE A 100 21.77 -3.17 10.71
C PHE A 100 22.79 -3.29 9.57
N GLY A 101 22.35 -3.22 8.32
CA GLY A 101 23.20 -3.21 7.14
C GLY A 101 24.04 -1.93 7.02
N THR A 102 25.24 -2.05 6.45
CA THR A 102 26.20 -0.94 6.30
C THR A 102 25.63 0.26 5.55
N LEU A 103 24.89 0.00 4.46
CA LEU A 103 24.28 1.06 3.65
C LEU A 103 23.20 1.82 4.42
N TYR A 104 22.32 1.10 5.13
CA TYR A 104 21.27 1.73 5.93
C TYR A 104 21.88 2.58 7.04
N GLN A 105 22.87 2.04 7.76
CA GLN A 105 23.60 2.76 8.82
C GLN A 105 24.32 3.99 8.30
N TYR A 106 24.88 3.92 7.08
CA TYR A 106 25.47 5.08 6.42
C TYR A 106 24.42 6.18 6.17
N VAL A 107 23.28 5.83 5.57
CA VAL A 107 22.18 6.79 5.30
C VAL A 107 21.62 7.38 6.60
N LEU A 108 21.43 6.56 7.64
CA LEU A 108 20.94 6.99 8.95
C LEU A 108 21.85 8.04 9.59
N LYS A 109 23.18 7.84 9.53
CA LYS A 109 24.17 8.78 10.07
C LYS A 109 24.21 10.11 9.32
N GLN A 110 23.88 10.11 8.02
CA GLN A 110 23.84 11.32 7.19
C GLN A 110 22.58 12.16 7.42
N ASN A 111 21.43 11.52 7.66
CA ASN A 111 20.12 12.20 7.72
C ASN A 111 19.61 12.43 9.14
N GLY A 112 20.30 11.91 10.15
CA GLY A 112 19.83 11.97 11.52
C GLY A 112 18.78 10.90 11.82
N TYR A 113 18.78 10.48 13.08
CA TYR A 113 18.03 9.30 13.50
C TYR A 113 16.55 9.59 13.80
N GLN A 114 16.20 10.79 14.27
CA GLN A 114 14.88 11.03 14.85
C GLN A 114 13.74 10.97 13.82
N ASP A 115 14.00 11.39 12.58
CA ASP A 115 12.95 11.58 11.56
C ASP A 115 12.98 10.54 10.43
N LEU A 116 13.94 9.62 10.43
CA LEU A 116 13.99 8.59 9.40
C LEU A 116 12.94 7.49 9.66
N ILE A 117 12.08 7.29 8.66
CA ILE A 117 11.18 6.14 8.51
C ILE A 117 11.42 5.57 7.13
N SER A 118 11.74 4.29 7.05
CA SER A 118 11.99 3.59 5.79
C SER A 118 10.89 2.56 5.56
N LEU A 119 10.47 2.46 4.31
CA LEU A 119 9.47 1.47 3.89
C LEU A 119 10.12 0.43 2.98
N LEU A 120 9.91 -0.84 3.30
CA LEU A 120 10.12 -1.94 2.38
C LEU A 120 8.85 -2.10 1.53
N LEU A 121 8.92 -1.74 0.25
CA LEU A 121 7.78 -1.75 -0.65
C LEU A 121 7.53 -3.15 -1.24
N HIS A 122 6.25 -3.50 -1.35
CA HIS A 122 5.77 -4.76 -1.94
C HIS A 122 4.69 -4.43 -2.97
N VAL A 123 4.75 -5.08 -4.13
CA VAL A 123 3.74 -4.97 -5.18
C VAL A 123 3.21 -6.36 -5.45
N ASP A 124 1.89 -6.53 -5.32
CA ASP A 124 1.22 -7.81 -5.56
C ASP A 124 -0.04 -7.60 -6.41
N GLY A 125 -0.37 -8.61 -7.24
CA GLY A 125 -1.47 -8.58 -8.19
C GLY A 125 -2.37 -9.80 -8.02
N ILE A 126 -3.66 -9.58 -7.83
CA ILE A 126 -4.67 -10.63 -7.62
C ILE A 126 -5.91 -10.41 -8.50
N GLY A 127 -6.52 -11.50 -8.97
CA GLY A 127 -7.82 -11.42 -9.64
C GLY A 127 -8.93 -11.12 -8.63
N VAL A 128 -9.80 -10.16 -8.92
CA VAL A 128 -10.86 -9.72 -7.98
C VAL A 128 -12.00 -10.72 -7.91
N THR A 129 -12.35 -11.35 -9.04
CA THR A 129 -13.38 -12.39 -9.08
C THR A 129 -12.93 -13.56 -9.95
N SER A 130 -13.47 -14.75 -9.68
CA SER A 130 -13.16 -15.98 -10.44
C SER A 130 -13.59 -15.92 -11.91
N SER A 131 -14.49 -15.00 -12.28
CA SER A 131 -15.13 -14.92 -13.60
C SER A 131 -14.74 -13.69 -14.43
N THR A 132 -13.99 -12.73 -13.87
CA THR A 132 -13.66 -11.49 -14.58
C THR A 132 -12.16 -11.36 -14.83
N LYS A 133 -11.83 -10.74 -15.97
CA LYS A 133 -10.48 -10.26 -16.28
C LYS A 133 -10.04 -9.08 -15.39
N LEU A 134 -10.84 -8.71 -14.38
CA LEU A 134 -10.57 -7.59 -13.49
C LEU A 134 -9.49 -7.99 -12.47
N LYS A 135 -8.42 -7.20 -12.45
CA LYS A 135 -7.27 -7.38 -11.59
C LYS A 135 -7.21 -6.25 -10.58
N MET A 136 -6.84 -6.60 -9.35
CA MET A 136 -6.45 -5.67 -8.31
C MET A 136 -4.95 -5.80 -8.10
N TRP A 137 -4.24 -4.69 -8.18
CA TRP A 137 -2.85 -4.56 -7.81
C TRP A 137 -2.75 -3.73 -6.54
N MET A 138 -1.94 -4.16 -5.59
CA MET A 138 -1.76 -3.49 -4.32
C MET A 138 -0.28 -3.14 -4.14
N LEU A 139 -0.01 -1.86 -3.99
CA LEU A 139 1.26 -1.36 -3.48
C LEU A 139 1.13 -1.24 -1.97
N SER A 140 1.94 -1.99 -1.25
CA SER A 140 2.01 -1.92 0.21
C SER A 140 3.45 -1.72 0.67
N GLY A 141 3.62 -1.39 1.93
CA GLY A 141 4.92 -1.15 2.54
C GLY A 141 4.96 -1.67 3.96
N SER A 142 6.13 -2.17 4.36
CA SER A 142 6.40 -2.50 5.75
C SER A 142 7.40 -1.53 6.35
N ILE A 143 7.13 -1.05 7.58
CA ILE A 143 8.02 -0.12 8.28
C ILE A 143 9.27 -0.87 8.75
N VAL A 144 10.44 -0.43 8.27
CA VAL A 144 11.73 -1.09 8.58
C VAL A 144 12.09 -0.92 10.05
N GLU A 145 11.75 0.22 10.64
CA GLU A 145 12.04 0.56 12.04
C GLU A 145 11.15 -0.18 13.04
N LEU A 146 10.24 -1.05 12.57
CA LEU A 146 9.60 -2.05 13.41
C LEU A 146 10.40 -3.35 13.43
N PRO A 147 10.47 -4.05 14.58
CA PRO A 147 11.03 -5.40 14.64
C PRO A 147 10.41 -6.33 13.60
N ALA A 148 11.20 -7.22 13.01
CA ALA A 148 10.77 -8.11 11.93
C ALA A 148 9.48 -8.90 12.26
N LYS A 149 9.34 -9.39 13.50
CA LYS A 149 8.15 -10.12 13.99
C LYS A 149 6.86 -9.28 14.01
N LEU A 150 6.99 -7.96 14.14
CA LEU A 150 5.87 -7.02 14.13
C LEU A 150 5.62 -6.47 12.72
N ARG A 151 6.66 -6.33 11.92
CA ARG A 151 6.62 -5.86 10.53
C ARG A 151 5.70 -6.71 9.64
N SER A 152 5.69 -8.02 9.83
CA SER A 152 4.89 -8.97 9.05
C SER A 152 3.42 -9.05 9.46
N ARG A 153 3.01 -8.41 10.57
CA ARG A 153 1.61 -8.43 11.00
C ARG A 153 0.79 -7.55 10.07
N GLN A 154 -0.33 -8.09 9.57
CA GLN A 154 -1.23 -7.37 8.66
C GLN A 154 -1.64 -5.99 9.17
N CYS A 155 -1.90 -5.85 10.47
CA CYS A 155 -2.28 -4.57 11.06
C CYS A 155 -1.17 -3.50 11.01
N ASN A 156 0.09 -3.89 10.80
CA ASN A 156 1.25 -3.01 10.69
C ASN A 156 1.74 -2.84 9.24
N MET A 157 1.03 -3.42 8.27
CA MET A 157 1.29 -3.19 6.85
C MET A 157 0.64 -1.87 6.43
N VAL A 158 1.40 -1.05 5.72
CA VAL A 158 0.91 0.19 5.13
C VAL A 158 0.41 -0.14 3.74
N ILE A 159 -0.89 -0.11 3.50
CA ILE A 159 -1.42 -0.15 2.13
C ILE A 159 -1.23 1.26 1.58
N ILE A 160 -0.41 1.42 0.53
CA ILE A 160 -0.06 2.72 -0.04
C ILE A 160 -1.05 3.09 -1.13
N SER A 161 -1.28 2.18 -2.07
CA SER A 161 -2.20 2.40 -3.18
C SER A 161 -2.77 1.09 -3.68
N ILE A 162 -4.00 1.12 -4.17
CA ILE A 162 -4.67 0.00 -4.81
C ILE A 162 -5.07 0.43 -6.22
N TRP A 163 -4.74 -0.38 -7.21
CA TRP A 163 -5.12 -0.21 -8.61
C TRP A 163 -6.10 -1.31 -9.01
N ILE A 164 -7.26 -0.96 -9.55
CA ILE A 164 -8.27 -1.90 -10.03
C ILE A 164 -8.54 -1.62 -11.51
N ALA A 165 -8.17 -2.56 -12.38
CA ALA A 165 -8.41 -2.47 -13.82
C ALA A 165 -8.34 -3.84 -14.50
N TYR A 166 -8.63 -3.88 -15.79
CA TYR A 166 -8.50 -5.09 -16.62
C TYR A 166 -7.07 -5.36 -17.10
N ILE A 167 -6.15 -4.43 -16.83
CA ILE A 167 -4.74 -4.52 -17.18
C ILE A 167 -3.86 -4.25 -15.96
N GLU A 168 -2.60 -4.67 -16.06
CA GLU A 168 -1.55 -4.33 -15.09
C GLU A 168 -1.28 -2.81 -15.10
N PRO A 169 -1.03 -2.19 -13.93
CA PRO A 169 -0.74 -0.77 -13.84
C PRO A 169 0.56 -0.41 -14.58
N PRO A 170 0.53 0.56 -15.50
CA PRO A 170 1.75 1.22 -15.91
C PRO A 170 2.35 1.96 -14.71
N ALA A 171 3.55 1.58 -14.26
CA ALA A 171 4.14 2.11 -13.01
C ALA A 171 4.15 3.65 -12.96
N LYS A 172 4.49 4.31 -14.07
CA LYS A 172 4.48 5.78 -14.17
C LYS A 172 3.09 6.38 -13.98
N LEU A 173 2.03 5.70 -14.43
CA LEU A 173 0.66 6.19 -14.30
C LEU A 173 0.12 5.97 -12.89
N TRP A 174 0.44 4.82 -12.30
CA TRP A 174 -0.02 4.47 -10.97
C TRP A 174 0.69 5.31 -9.88
N LEU A 175 2.02 5.46 -10.00
CA LEU A 175 2.85 6.09 -8.97
C LEU A 175 3.14 7.57 -9.21
N ASN A 176 2.66 8.16 -10.32
CA ASN A 176 2.76 9.61 -10.47
C ASN A 176 1.82 10.28 -9.48
N TYR A 177 2.43 10.87 -8.46
CA TYR A 177 1.87 11.99 -7.72
C TYR A 177 2.31 13.26 -8.45
N SER A 178 1.32 14.05 -8.89
CA SER A 178 1.53 15.43 -9.36
C SER A 178 1.48 16.37 -8.17
#